data_AF-A0A3N2KXB9-F1
#
_entry.id   AF-A0A3N2KXB9-F1
#
_cell.length_a   1.000
_cell.length_b   1.000
_cell.length_c   1.000
_cell.angle_alpha   90.00
_cell.angle_beta   90.00
_cell.angle_gamma   90.00
#
_symmetry.space_group_name_H-M   'P 1'
#
loop_
_entity.id
_entity.type
_entity.pdbx_description
1 polymer ?
#
loop_
_entity_poly.entity_id
_entity_poly.type
_entity_poly.pdbx_seq_one_letter_code
_entity_poly.pdbx_strand_id
1 'polypeptide(L)'
;MKNEKIKQILNGDNIVNLSSFQFIEKPLIDLIAETSIWVNPSSISLQPIYPDVRRGMPQDRGRIIEGVRIDDNTYANRAIKKAISGTAEFKNYLVCHIWPGTTYDARYHTLLPNLVLIPRILANLSDCYFSVINVLKYRSWELYGWHPDEEAIPERPVYYPECWRSFIENESLDIYEKDATSLGQKVEKEEYSRDKESIEIDKVERKIPKWINNPTQINSRILGLYMLLSKNGSRSISYDRLREEYLNKFNDDKFDRNYVQMKNVAEKNHAKVFSEDEYGNISLWEPVAYFIKNKYYQLGLTSMKR
;
A
#
# COMPACT_ATOMS: atom_id res chain seq x y z
N MET A 1 19.62 48.03 -22.87
CA MET A 1 19.49 47.37 -21.55
C MET A 1 18.56 46.19 -21.72
N LYS A 2 19.03 44.95 -21.52
CA LYS A 2 18.16 43.76 -21.53
C LYS A 2 17.36 43.76 -20.22
N ASN A 3 16.03 43.82 -20.33
CA ASN A 3 15.12 43.61 -19.20
C ASN A 3 15.25 42.14 -18.76
N GLU A 4 15.99 41.88 -17.69
CA GLU A 4 15.92 40.60 -17.01
C GLU A 4 14.54 40.48 -16.36
N LYS A 5 13.71 39.57 -16.89
CA LYS A 5 12.45 39.21 -16.26
C LYS A 5 12.76 38.50 -14.94
N ILE A 6 12.52 39.19 -13.82
CA ILE A 6 12.57 38.57 -12.49
C ILE A 6 11.54 37.43 -12.47
N LYS A 7 12.03 36.19 -12.36
CA LYS A 7 11.18 35.01 -12.27
C LYS A 7 10.63 34.93 -10.84
N GLN A 8 9.33 35.13 -10.67
CA GLN A 8 8.68 34.90 -9.38
C GLN A 8 8.80 33.41 -9.00
N ILE A 9 9.29 33.15 -7.78
CA ILE A 9 9.34 31.80 -7.21
C ILE A 9 8.15 31.66 -6.25
N LEU A 10 7.29 30.69 -6.52
CA LEU A 10 6.22 30.29 -5.61
C LEU A 10 6.70 29.07 -4.83
N ASN A 11 6.96 29.24 -3.53
CA ASN A 11 7.35 28.15 -2.64
C ASN A 11 6.14 27.69 -1.80
N GLY A 12 5.74 26.42 -1.96
CA GLY A 12 4.64 25.82 -1.20
C GLY A 12 4.94 25.70 0.29
N ASP A 13 6.21 25.60 0.68
CA ASP A 13 6.62 25.51 2.09
C ASP A 13 6.30 26.78 2.86
N ASN A 14 6.06 27.90 2.17
CA ASN A 14 5.58 29.14 2.80
C ASN A 14 4.22 28.98 3.47
N ILE A 15 3.50 27.88 3.24
CA ILE A 15 2.24 27.57 3.94
C ILE A 15 2.40 27.61 5.46
N VAL A 16 3.58 27.26 6.00
CA VAL A 16 3.85 27.27 7.45
C VAL A 16 3.80 28.68 8.06
N ASN A 17 3.97 29.70 7.23
CA ASN A 17 3.91 31.10 7.66
C ASN A 17 2.49 31.67 7.67
N LEU A 18 1.49 30.92 7.17
CA LEU A 18 0.11 31.36 7.19
C LEU A 18 -0.47 31.20 8.60
N SER A 19 -1.17 32.22 9.09
CA SER A 19 -1.85 32.18 10.39
C SER A 19 -2.89 31.05 10.48
N SER A 20 -3.56 30.74 9.36
CA SER A 20 -4.49 29.61 9.27
C SER A 20 -3.79 28.27 9.48
N PHE A 21 -2.55 28.12 8.98
CA PHE A 21 -1.76 26.91 9.18
C PHE A 21 -1.29 26.80 10.64
N GLN A 22 -0.78 27.89 11.21
CA GLN A 22 -0.38 27.95 12.63
C GLN A 22 -1.54 27.61 13.58
N PHE A 23 -2.77 28.00 13.22
CA PHE A 23 -3.97 27.65 13.98
C PHE A 23 -4.30 26.15 13.96
N ILE A 24 -4.02 25.46 12.84
CA ILE A 24 -4.32 24.02 12.68
C ILE A 24 -3.13 23.11 13.01
N GLU A 25 -1.92 23.65 13.18
CA GLU A 25 -0.72 22.85 13.44
C GLU A 25 -0.90 21.93 14.66
N LYS A 26 -1.30 22.47 15.81
CA LYS A 26 -1.50 21.67 17.03
C LYS A 26 -2.61 20.62 16.85
N PRO A 27 -3.81 20.98 16.33
CA PRO A 27 -4.82 19.99 15.96
C PRO A 27 -4.33 18.88 15.01
N LEU A 28 -3.44 19.19 14.06
CA LEU A 28 -2.87 18.17 13.17
C LEU A 28 -1.97 17.20 13.92
N ILE A 29 -1.17 17.70 14.87
CA ILE A 29 -0.32 16.87 15.73
C ILE A 29 -1.19 16.01 16.67
N ASP A 30 -2.25 16.58 17.25
CA ASP A 30 -3.20 15.83 18.09
C ASP A 30 -3.86 14.71 17.29
N LEU A 31 -4.27 14.99 16.06
CA LEU A 31 -4.86 13.98 15.17
C LEU A 31 -3.88 12.84 14.86
N ILE A 32 -2.58 13.13 14.70
CA ILE A 32 -1.55 12.09 14.59
C ILE A 32 -1.49 11.25 15.87
N ALA A 33 -1.50 11.87 17.05
CA ALA A 33 -1.43 11.14 18.32
C ALA A 33 -2.66 10.26 18.59
N GLU A 34 -3.86 10.75 18.28
CA GLU A 34 -5.13 10.03 18.46
C GLU A 34 -5.33 8.87 17.47
N THR A 35 -4.68 8.94 16.32
CA THR A 35 -4.91 7.97 15.23
C THR A 35 -3.72 7.07 14.92
N SER A 36 -2.51 7.42 15.35
CA SER A 36 -1.35 6.55 15.21
C SER A 36 -1.48 5.32 16.11
N ILE A 37 -1.11 4.15 15.57
CA ILE A 37 -1.14 2.89 16.30
C ILE A 37 0.30 2.42 16.51
N TRP A 38 0.62 2.22 17.78
CA TRP A 38 1.94 1.84 18.28
C TRP A 38 1.91 0.40 18.81
N VAL A 39 3.05 -0.28 18.75
CA VAL A 39 3.21 -1.58 19.41
C VAL A 39 3.25 -1.35 20.92
N ASN A 40 2.57 -2.17 21.70
CA ASN A 40 2.65 -2.09 23.16
C ASN A 40 4.11 -2.32 23.62
N PRO A 41 4.72 -1.44 24.45
CA PRO A 41 6.08 -1.61 24.95
C PRO A 41 6.35 -2.96 25.64
N SER A 42 5.33 -3.60 26.23
CA SER A 42 5.50 -4.94 26.83
C SER A 42 5.69 -6.06 25.80
N SER A 43 5.47 -5.78 24.51
CA SER A 43 5.48 -6.76 23.42
C SER A 43 6.61 -6.54 22.41
N ILE A 44 7.57 -5.66 22.68
CA ILE A 44 8.64 -5.33 21.72
C ILE A 44 9.95 -6.10 21.96
N SER A 45 10.70 -6.26 20.86
CA SER A 45 12.13 -6.59 20.86
C SER A 45 12.91 -5.39 20.32
N LEU A 46 14.11 -5.16 20.86
CA LEU A 46 15.05 -4.15 20.34
C LEU A 46 15.93 -4.68 19.19
N GLN A 47 15.50 -5.78 18.57
CA GLN A 47 16.12 -6.34 17.36
C GLN A 47 15.14 -6.25 16.19
N PRO A 48 15.64 -6.03 14.96
CA PRO A 48 14.79 -6.06 13.77
C PRO A 48 14.15 -7.44 13.61
N ILE A 49 12.85 -7.47 13.30
CA ILE A 49 12.11 -8.72 13.09
C ILE A 49 12.63 -9.50 11.87
N TYR A 50 13.10 -8.79 10.85
CA TYR A 50 13.71 -9.32 9.62
C TYR A 50 15.07 -8.61 9.38
N PRO A 51 16.16 -9.06 10.04
CA PRO A 51 17.46 -8.36 10.05
C PRO A 51 18.15 -8.27 8.69
N ASP A 52 17.75 -9.10 7.73
CA ASP A 52 18.31 -9.21 6.39
C ASP A 52 17.40 -8.56 5.33
N VAL A 53 16.53 -7.62 5.72
CA VAL A 53 15.61 -6.93 4.83
C VAL A 53 15.74 -5.42 4.96
N ARG A 54 15.79 -4.70 3.83
CA ARG A 54 15.75 -3.23 3.81
C ARG A 54 14.96 -2.70 2.63
N ARG A 55 14.50 -1.46 2.71
CA ARG A 55 13.91 -0.79 1.56
C ARG A 55 14.95 -0.58 0.47
N GLY A 56 14.53 -0.70 -0.78
CA GLY A 56 15.34 -0.31 -1.93
C GLY A 56 14.51 0.16 -3.10
N MET A 57 15.12 0.16 -4.27
CA MET A 57 14.46 0.64 -5.47
C MET A 57 13.39 -0.35 -5.94
N PRO A 58 12.23 0.11 -6.45
CA PRO A 58 11.14 -0.78 -6.87
C PRO A 58 11.55 -1.86 -7.87
N GLN A 59 12.49 -1.56 -8.78
CA GLN A 59 13.01 -2.52 -9.76
C GLN A 59 13.84 -3.66 -9.16
N ASP A 60 14.35 -3.48 -7.94
CA ASP A 60 15.19 -4.44 -7.25
C ASP A 60 14.42 -5.24 -6.19
N ARG A 61 13.12 -4.98 -6.01
CA ARG A 61 12.28 -5.69 -5.03
C ARG A 61 12.44 -7.21 -5.16
N GLY A 62 12.68 -7.86 -4.03
CA GLY A 62 12.86 -9.31 -3.91
C GLY A 62 14.26 -9.82 -4.27
N ARG A 63 15.12 -8.99 -4.86
CA ARG A 63 16.54 -9.33 -5.07
C ARG A 63 17.28 -9.33 -3.74
N ILE A 64 18.33 -10.13 -3.68
CA ILE A 64 19.28 -10.14 -2.57
C ILE A 64 20.54 -9.44 -3.06
N ILE A 65 20.94 -8.37 -2.37
CA ILE A 65 22.14 -7.59 -2.65
C ILE A 65 22.97 -7.62 -1.38
N GLU A 66 24.18 -8.17 -1.46
CA GLU A 66 25.11 -8.27 -0.32
C GLU A 66 24.49 -8.98 0.90
N GLY A 67 23.69 -10.03 0.65
CA GLY A 67 23.00 -10.79 1.70
C GLY A 67 21.73 -10.13 2.25
N VAL A 68 21.38 -8.93 1.78
CA VAL A 68 20.16 -8.21 2.20
C VAL A 68 19.11 -8.24 1.10
N ARG A 69 17.89 -8.66 1.44
CA ARG A 69 16.73 -8.63 0.57
C ARG A 69 16.18 -7.21 0.43
N ILE A 70 15.93 -6.80 -0.81
CA ILE A 70 15.31 -5.52 -1.13
C ILE A 70 13.79 -5.61 -1.00
N ASP A 71 13.21 -4.72 -0.21
CA ASP A 71 11.77 -4.63 0.08
C ASP A 71 11.16 -3.28 -0.36
N ASP A 72 9.84 -3.26 -0.45
CA ASP A 72 9.00 -2.09 -0.70
C ASP A 72 8.14 -1.70 0.52
N ASN A 73 8.61 -2.02 1.72
CA ASN A 73 7.94 -1.93 3.04
C ASN A 73 6.93 -3.06 3.33
N THR A 74 6.85 -4.10 2.51
CA THR A 74 6.01 -5.28 2.79
C THR A 74 6.38 -5.91 4.13
N TYR A 75 7.67 -6.08 4.43
CA TYR A 75 8.14 -6.73 5.65
C TYR A 75 8.00 -5.85 6.89
N ALA A 76 8.27 -4.54 6.76
CA ALA A 76 8.00 -3.58 7.83
C ALA A 76 6.52 -3.56 8.20
N ASN A 77 5.63 -3.54 7.21
CA ASN A 77 4.17 -3.57 7.39
C ASN A 77 3.71 -4.85 8.12
N ARG A 78 4.26 -6.01 7.73
CA ARG A 78 3.98 -7.29 8.38
C ARG A 78 4.46 -7.30 9.83
N ALA A 79 5.70 -6.87 10.06
CA ALA A 79 6.32 -6.87 11.37
C ALA A 79 5.47 -6.08 12.39
N ILE A 80 5.12 -4.83 12.06
CA ILE A 80 4.35 -3.99 12.99
C ILE A 80 2.91 -4.48 13.19
N LYS A 81 2.21 -4.88 12.12
CA LYS A 81 0.81 -5.32 12.23
C LYS A 81 0.69 -6.57 13.10
N LYS A 82 1.56 -7.56 12.87
CA LYS A 82 1.60 -8.78 13.68
C LYS A 82 1.95 -8.50 15.14
N ALA A 83 2.86 -7.56 15.39
CA ALA A 83 3.23 -7.16 16.74
C ALA A 83 2.11 -6.40 17.48
N ILE A 84 1.28 -5.65 16.76
CA ILE A 84 0.10 -4.98 17.32
C ILE A 84 -1.02 -6.00 17.58
N SER A 85 -1.39 -6.81 16.59
CA SER A 85 -2.43 -7.83 16.72
C SER A 85 -2.35 -8.87 15.59
N GLY A 86 -2.47 -10.14 15.94
CA GLY A 86 -2.53 -11.24 14.97
C GLY A 86 -3.91 -11.41 14.30
N THR A 87 -4.95 -10.75 14.83
CA THR A 87 -6.35 -10.95 14.41
C THR A 87 -6.97 -9.68 13.83
N ALA A 88 -6.45 -8.50 14.17
CA ALA A 88 -7.00 -7.24 13.68
C ALA A 88 -6.71 -7.00 12.19
N GLU A 89 -7.71 -6.46 11.49
CA GLU A 89 -7.55 -5.99 10.11
C GLU A 89 -7.30 -4.47 10.10
N PHE A 90 -6.21 -4.04 9.46
CA PHE A 90 -5.81 -2.63 9.41
C PHE A 90 -6.07 -2.03 8.02
N LYS A 91 -7.28 -1.46 7.83
CA LYS A 91 -7.68 -0.79 6.58
C LYS A 91 -7.22 0.66 6.56
N ASN A 92 -6.68 1.12 5.43
CA ASN A 92 -6.26 2.52 5.22
C ASN A 92 -5.19 3.03 6.19
N TYR A 93 -4.35 2.14 6.71
CA TYR A 93 -3.13 2.49 7.46
C TYR A 93 -1.89 2.23 6.61
N LEU A 94 -0.89 3.11 6.75
CA LEU A 94 0.45 2.91 6.22
C LEU A 94 1.43 2.71 7.37
N VAL A 95 2.37 1.77 7.17
CA VAL A 95 3.56 1.70 8.01
C VAL A 95 4.48 2.87 7.65
N CYS A 96 4.88 3.62 8.67
CA CYS A 96 5.79 4.75 8.55
C CYS A 96 7.03 4.48 9.41
N HIS A 97 8.20 4.80 8.86
CA HIS A 97 9.46 4.77 9.58
C HIS A 97 9.64 6.12 10.29
N ILE A 98 9.95 6.11 11.58
CA ILE A 98 9.91 7.31 12.40
C ILE A 98 11.13 8.20 12.15
N TRP A 99 12.30 7.60 11.95
CA TRP A 99 13.53 8.34 11.62
C TRP A 99 13.77 8.34 10.10
N PRO A 100 13.86 9.53 9.45
CA PRO A 100 14.14 9.63 8.02
C PRO A 100 15.41 8.86 7.61
N GLY A 101 15.35 8.19 6.46
CA GLY A 101 16.49 7.44 5.91
C GLY A 101 16.70 6.04 6.49
N THR A 102 16.27 5.77 7.73
CA THR A 102 16.47 4.46 8.40
C THR A 102 15.80 3.28 7.70
N THR A 103 14.78 3.54 6.86
CA THR A 103 14.13 2.50 6.05
C THR A 103 15.08 1.79 5.08
N TYR A 104 16.19 2.45 4.71
CA TYR A 104 17.22 1.90 3.81
C TYR A 104 18.34 1.17 4.56
N ASP A 105 18.25 1.05 5.88
CA ASP A 105 19.19 0.31 6.73
C ASP A 105 18.51 -0.95 7.29
N ALA A 106 19.09 -2.12 7.04
CA ALA A 106 18.52 -3.39 7.49
C ALA A 106 18.47 -3.52 9.02
N ARG A 107 19.34 -2.81 9.75
CA ARG A 107 19.32 -2.73 11.22
C ARG A 107 18.01 -2.13 11.75
N TYR A 108 17.40 -1.23 10.99
CA TYR A 108 16.30 -0.38 11.45
C TYR A 108 15.00 -0.56 10.65
N HIS A 109 15.05 -1.15 9.46
CA HIS A 109 13.92 -1.23 8.53
C HIS A 109 12.71 -1.96 9.10
N THR A 110 12.92 -3.04 9.87
CA THR A 110 11.83 -3.81 10.51
C THR A 110 11.91 -3.80 12.03
N LEU A 111 12.58 -2.79 12.59
CA LEU A 111 12.75 -2.63 14.03
C LEU A 111 11.50 -1.95 14.60
N LEU A 112 10.77 -2.63 15.47
CA LEU A 112 9.45 -2.18 15.95
C LEU A 112 9.47 -0.79 16.59
N PRO A 113 10.46 -0.41 17.43
CA PRO A 113 10.58 0.96 17.91
C PRO A 113 10.66 2.04 16.82
N ASN A 114 11.11 1.72 15.61
CA ASN A 114 11.21 2.64 14.49
C ASN A 114 9.94 2.70 13.62
N LEU A 115 8.90 1.95 13.97
CA LEU A 115 7.70 1.81 13.14
C LEU A 115 6.46 2.33 13.84
N VAL A 116 5.57 2.93 13.06
CA VAL A 116 4.22 3.33 13.50
C VAL A 116 3.22 3.14 12.37
N LEU A 117 1.98 2.77 12.69
CA LEU A 117 0.89 2.79 11.72
C LEU A 117 0.19 4.16 11.78
N ILE A 118 0.10 4.84 10.64
CA ILE A 118 -0.57 6.14 10.51
C ILE A 118 -1.68 6.02 9.46
N PRO A 119 -2.87 6.64 9.66
CA PRO A 119 -3.87 6.70 8.61
C PRO A 119 -3.29 7.26 7.31
N ARG A 120 -3.62 6.61 6.19
CA ARG A 120 -3.07 6.92 4.86
C ARG A 120 -3.17 8.40 4.49
N ILE A 121 -4.24 9.07 4.91
CA ILE A 121 -4.47 10.50 4.62
C ILE A 121 -3.51 11.43 5.38
N LEU A 122 -2.92 10.97 6.49
CA LEU A 122 -2.00 11.74 7.33
C LEU A 122 -0.54 11.30 7.18
N ALA A 123 -0.29 10.10 6.65
CA ALA A 123 1.03 9.47 6.62
C ALA A 123 2.14 10.36 6.04
N ASN A 124 1.86 11.13 4.98
CA ASN A 124 2.86 12.02 4.38
C ASN A 124 3.40 13.06 5.37
N LEU A 125 2.63 13.47 6.39
CA LEU A 125 3.10 14.40 7.42
C LEU A 125 4.30 13.84 8.20
N SER A 126 4.39 12.51 8.34
CA SER A 126 5.51 11.84 9.01
C SER A 126 6.81 11.85 8.18
N ASP A 127 6.74 12.20 6.90
CA ASP A 127 7.92 12.31 6.02
C ASP A 127 8.29 13.77 5.72
N CYS A 128 7.32 14.69 5.70
CA CYS A 128 7.54 16.05 5.22
C CYS A 128 7.33 17.17 6.25
N TYR A 129 6.69 16.89 7.40
CA TYR A 129 6.36 17.94 8.37
C TYR A 129 7.15 17.80 9.67
N PHE A 130 8.11 18.72 9.86
CA PHE A 130 9.10 18.65 10.94
C PHE A 130 8.49 18.53 12.34
N SER A 131 7.43 19.28 12.65
CA SER A 131 6.78 19.21 13.97
C SER A 131 6.19 17.82 14.24
N VAL A 132 5.61 17.17 13.23
CA VAL A 132 5.08 15.80 13.35
C VAL A 132 6.23 14.79 13.50
N ILE A 133 7.30 14.93 12.70
CA ILE A 133 8.49 14.05 12.80
C ILE A 133 9.05 14.07 14.22
N ASN A 134 9.25 15.25 14.81
CA ASN A 134 9.82 15.37 16.15
C ASN A 134 8.92 14.78 17.23
N VAL A 135 7.61 14.96 17.12
CA VAL A 135 6.64 14.36 18.05
C VAL A 135 6.66 12.84 17.95
N LEU A 136 6.75 12.27 16.74
CA LEU A 136 6.86 10.82 16.55
C LEU A 136 8.20 10.27 17.08
N LYS A 137 9.33 10.96 16.82
CA LYS A 137 10.65 10.59 17.37
C LYS A 137 10.64 10.56 18.89
N TYR A 138 10.16 11.65 19.52
CA TYR A 138 10.09 11.74 20.97
C TYR A 138 9.12 10.70 21.55
N ARG A 139 7.98 10.46 20.91
CA ARG A 139 7.05 9.40 21.34
C ARG A 139 7.66 8.02 21.31
N SER A 140 8.38 7.67 20.23
CA SER A 140 9.08 6.38 20.15
C SER A 140 10.12 6.24 21.26
N TRP A 141 10.93 7.27 21.49
CA TRP A 141 11.89 7.27 22.58
C TRP A 141 11.23 7.18 23.96
N GLU A 142 10.13 7.90 24.20
CA GLU A 142 9.35 7.83 25.43
C GLU A 142 8.79 6.42 25.68
N LEU A 143 8.35 5.74 24.63
CA LEU A 143 7.77 4.39 24.73
C LEU A 143 8.82 3.29 24.89
N TYR A 144 9.95 3.40 24.20
CA TYR A 144 10.87 2.27 24.00
C TYR A 144 12.31 2.55 24.45
N GLY A 145 12.64 3.79 24.82
CA GLY A 145 14.00 4.22 25.14
C GLY A 145 14.98 4.09 23.96
N TRP A 146 14.46 4.00 22.73
CA TRP A 146 15.24 3.69 21.53
C TRP A 146 15.33 4.87 20.56
N HIS A 147 16.48 4.99 19.90
CA HIS A 147 16.73 5.84 18.73
C HIS A 147 17.87 5.21 17.89
N PRO A 148 18.04 5.57 16.61
CA PRO A 148 19.18 5.13 15.80
C PRO A 148 20.53 5.57 16.41
N ASP A 149 21.58 4.77 16.21
CA ASP A 149 22.89 4.99 16.83
C ASP A 149 23.53 6.32 16.42
N GLU A 150 23.27 6.75 15.18
CA GLU A 150 23.83 7.98 14.61
C GLU A 150 23.00 9.23 14.91
N GLU A 151 21.86 9.08 15.60
CA GLU A 151 20.95 10.19 15.95
C GLU A 151 21.08 10.54 17.43
N ALA A 152 20.92 11.82 17.75
CA ALA A 152 20.81 12.26 19.13
C ALA A 152 19.50 11.77 19.77
N ILE A 153 19.50 11.63 21.10
CA ILE A 153 18.26 11.45 21.88
C ILE A 153 17.30 12.59 21.52
N PRO A 154 16.05 12.30 21.11
CA PRO A 154 15.12 13.34 20.70
C PRO A 154 14.73 14.22 21.89
N GLU A 155 14.78 15.53 21.69
CA GLU A 155 14.28 16.50 22.67
C GLU A 155 12.75 16.51 22.68
N ARG A 156 12.15 16.78 23.85
CA ARG A 156 10.70 16.94 23.98
C ARG A 156 10.25 18.15 23.15
N PRO A 157 9.34 17.99 22.17
CA PRO A 157 8.87 19.11 21.36
C PRO A 157 8.12 20.16 22.18
N VAL A 158 8.16 21.42 21.73
CA VAL A 158 7.46 22.56 22.37
C VAL A 158 5.97 22.26 22.58
N TYR A 159 5.34 21.63 21.58
CA TYR A 159 4.00 21.08 21.69
C TYR A 159 4.06 19.56 21.62
N TYR A 160 3.56 18.90 22.65
CA TYR A 160 3.50 17.45 22.72
C TYR A 160 2.10 17.02 23.18
N PRO A 161 1.38 16.18 22.41
CA PRO A 161 0.03 15.75 22.77
C PRO A 161 -0.02 15.02 24.12
N GLU A 162 -1.02 15.34 24.92
CA GLU A 162 -1.27 14.68 26.21
C GLU A 162 -2.02 13.35 26.01
N CYS A 163 -2.87 13.27 24.99
CA CYS A 163 -3.69 12.12 24.68
C CYS A 163 -3.13 11.38 23.46
N TRP A 164 -2.67 10.16 23.68
CA TRP A 164 -2.31 9.23 22.62
C TRP A 164 -3.34 8.12 22.54
N ARG A 165 -3.51 7.57 21.34
CA ARG A 165 -4.32 6.36 21.15
C ARG A 165 -3.86 5.26 22.10
N SER A 166 -4.81 4.64 22.80
CA SER A 166 -4.54 3.46 23.62
C SER A 166 -3.99 2.31 22.77
N PHE A 167 -3.11 1.50 23.36
CA PHE A 167 -2.65 0.28 22.72
C PHE A 167 -3.82 -0.66 22.44
N ILE A 168 -3.73 -1.40 21.35
CA ILE A 168 -4.64 -2.50 21.08
C ILE A 168 -4.20 -3.65 21.99
N GLU A 169 -5.06 -4.02 22.94
CA GLU A 169 -4.84 -5.20 23.77
C GLU A 169 -4.99 -6.45 22.89
N ASN A 170 -3.99 -7.31 22.95
CA ASN A 170 -4.03 -8.61 22.31
C ASN A 170 -4.36 -9.60 23.44
N GLU A 171 -5.48 -10.33 23.36
CA GLU A 171 -5.67 -11.51 24.21
C GLU A 171 -4.48 -12.43 23.91
N SER A 172 -3.66 -12.67 24.94
CA SER A 172 -2.34 -13.30 24.87
C SER A 172 -2.25 -14.42 23.83
N LEU A 173 -1.59 -14.14 22.72
CA LEU A 173 -0.90 -15.16 21.95
C LEU A 173 0.53 -15.18 22.49
N ASP A 174 0.84 -16.19 23.29
CA ASP A 174 2.20 -16.57 23.65
C ASP A 174 2.95 -16.92 22.36
N ILE A 175 3.55 -15.92 21.71
CA ILE A 175 4.43 -16.12 20.56
C ILE A 175 5.85 -15.73 20.95
N TYR A 176 6.36 -16.36 22.01
CA TYR A 176 7.80 -16.54 22.18
C TYR A 176 8.05 -17.99 22.61
N GLU A 177 8.86 -18.67 21.78
CA GLU A 177 9.40 -20.02 21.95
C GLU A 177 8.45 -21.24 21.83
N LYS A 178 8.20 -21.67 20.59
CA LYS A 178 8.73 -22.94 20.03
C LYS A 178 8.19 -23.17 18.60
N ASP A 179 9.07 -23.69 17.75
CA ASP A 179 8.83 -24.18 16.38
C ASP A 179 8.61 -23.13 15.27
N ALA A 180 9.66 -22.34 15.05
CA ALA A 180 9.82 -21.38 13.95
C ALA A 180 9.97 -22.01 12.54
N THR A 181 9.70 -23.30 12.34
CA THR A 181 10.01 -23.95 11.04
C THR A 181 8.83 -24.65 10.36
N SER A 182 7.75 -25.02 11.07
CA SER A 182 6.64 -25.78 10.45
C SER A 182 5.29 -25.03 10.42
N LEU A 183 4.97 -24.22 11.43
CA LEU A 183 3.78 -23.34 11.40
C LEU A 183 3.99 -22.09 10.54
N GLY A 184 5.23 -21.59 10.47
CA GLY A 184 5.63 -20.47 9.60
C GLY A 184 5.25 -20.73 8.14
N GLN A 185 5.50 -21.93 7.62
CA GLN A 185 5.21 -22.26 6.21
C GLN A 185 3.72 -22.35 5.86
N LYS A 186 2.85 -22.67 6.84
CA LYS A 186 1.41 -22.82 6.61
C LYS A 186 0.68 -21.48 6.72
N VAL A 187 1.06 -20.65 7.69
CA VAL A 187 0.56 -19.28 7.86
C VAL A 187 1.14 -18.33 6.81
N GLU A 188 2.42 -18.49 6.41
CA GLU A 188 3.03 -17.73 5.30
C GLU A 188 2.30 -17.96 3.97
N LYS A 189 1.80 -19.18 3.70
CA LYS A 189 1.05 -19.46 2.47
C LYS A 189 -0.29 -18.72 2.40
N GLU A 190 -0.97 -18.58 3.54
CA GLU A 190 -2.27 -17.91 3.62
C GLU A 190 -2.14 -16.38 3.76
N GLU A 191 -1.09 -15.87 4.41
CA GLU A 191 -0.83 -14.43 4.56
C GLU A 191 -0.17 -13.83 3.31
N TYR A 192 0.74 -14.57 2.65
CA TYR A 192 1.24 -14.23 1.30
C TYR A 192 0.11 -14.20 0.26
N SER A 193 -0.99 -14.95 0.49
CA SER A 193 -2.19 -14.87 -0.34
C SER A 193 -2.94 -13.54 -0.17
N ARG A 194 -2.96 -12.95 1.03
CA ARG A 194 -3.60 -11.65 1.30
C ARG A 194 -2.79 -10.46 0.79
N ASP A 195 -1.45 -10.50 0.93
CA ASP A 195 -0.57 -9.50 0.32
C ASP A 195 -0.68 -9.55 -1.21
N LYS A 196 -0.75 -10.74 -1.81
CA LYS A 196 -0.98 -10.90 -3.26
C LYS A 196 -2.26 -10.24 -3.72
N GLU A 197 -3.37 -10.44 -3.01
CA GLU A 197 -4.65 -9.83 -3.38
C GLU A 197 -4.56 -8.30 -3.37
N SER A 198 -4.01 -7.69 -2.33
CA SER A 198 -3.85 -6.23 -2.25
C SER A 198 -2.91 -5.67 -3.34
N ILE A 199 -1.77 -6.31 -3.57
CA ILE A 199 -0.83 -5.96 -4.65
C ILE A 199 -1.52 -6.07 -6.02
N GLU A 200 -2.38 -7.08 -6.16
CA GLU A 200 -3.12 -7.32 -7.39
C GLU A 200 -4.22 -6.28 -7.61
N ILE A 201 -4.95 -5.90 -6.56
CA ILE A 201 -5.92 -4.78 -6.57
C ILE A 201 -5.20 -3.49 -7.00
N ASP A 202 -4.08 -3.14 -6.37
CA ASP A 202 -3.28 -1.95 -6.73
C ASP A 202 -2.78 -2.01 -8.18
N LYS A 203 -2.49 -3.22 -8.69
CA LYS A 203 -2.10 -3.44 -10.08
C LYS A 203 -3.28 -3.19 -11.02
N VAL A 204 -4.48 -3.66 -10.69
CA VAL A 204 -5.72 -3.39 -11.44
C VAL A 204 -6.00 -1.88 -11.45
N GLU A 205 -6.01 -1.23 -10.29
CA GLU A 205 -6.34 0.20 -10.17
C GLU A 205 -5.42 1.09 -11.01
N ARG A 206 -4.13 0.75 -11.11
CA ARG A 206 -3.16 1.45 -11.96
C ARG A 206 -3.27 1.12 -13.45
N LYS A 207 -3.65 -0.11 -13.82
CA LYS A 207 -3.68 -0.56 -15.23
C LYS A 207 -4.98 -0.23 -15.95
N ILE A 208 -6.14 -0.34 -15.29
CA ILE A 208 -7.45 -0.14 -15.92
C ILE A 208 -7.59 1.24 -16.57
N PRO A 209 -7.21 2.36 -15.93
CA PRO A 209 -7.26 3.67 -16.60
C PRO A 209 -6.39 3.74 -17.85
N LYS A 210 -5.22 3.07 -17.83
CA LYS A 210 -4.32 3.01 -18.99
C LYS A 210 -4.89 2.16 -20.12
N TRP A 211 -5.55 1.05 -19.81
CA TRP A 211 -6.21 0.20 -20.81
C TRP A 211 -7.34 0.93 -21.49
N ILE A 212 -8.22 1.58 -20.71
CA ILE A 212 -9.29 2.42 -21.22
C ILE A 212 -8.78 3.46 -22.22
N ASN A 213 -7.65 4.11 -21.91
CA ASN A 213 -7.04 5.11 -22.78
C ASN A 213 -6.26 4.52 -23.98
N ASN A 214 -6.02 3.20 -24.00
CA ASN A 214 -5.27 2.51 -25.04
C ASN A 214 -6.06 1.28 -25.57
N PRO A 215 -7.19 1.49 -26.26
CA PRO A 215 -8.13 0.42 -26.64
C PRO A 215 -7.58 -0.58 -27.67
N THR A 216 -6.38 -0.35 -28.21
CA THR A 216 -5.69 -1.26 -29.12
C THR A 216 -4.95 -2.39 -28.41
N GLN A 217 -4.67 -2.25 -27.10
CA GLN A 217 -4.00 -3.29 -26.33
C GLN A 217 -4.92 -4.51 -26.17
N ILE A 218 -4.36 -5.72 -26.26
CA ILE A 218 -5.13 -6.98 -26.23
C ILE A 218 -5.97 -7.11 -24.96
N ASN A 219 -5.37 -6.88 -23.80
CA ASN A 219 -6.06 -6.89 -22.51
C ASN A 219 -7.19 -5.83 -22.43
N SER A 220 -6.98 -4.65 -23.00
CA SER A 220 -8.04 -3.64 -23.12
C SER A 220 -9.18 -4.10 -24.04
N ARG A 221 -8.87 -4.76 -25.15
CA ARG A 221 -9.87 -5.30 -26.08
C ARG A 221 -10.71 -6.39 -25.43
N ILE A 222 -10.08 -7.32 -24.73
CA ILE A 222 -10.74 -8.40 -23.98
C ILE A 222 -11.67 -7.81 -22.93
N LEU A 223 -11.17 -6.92 -22.07
CA LEU A 223 -11.99 -6.32 -21.01
C LEU A 223 -13.13 -5.47 -21.60
N GLY A 224 -12.85 -4.63 -22.60
CA GLY A 224 -13.87 -3.80 -23.23
C GLY A 224 -14.98 -4.62 -23.89
N LEU A 225 -14.62 -5.71 -24.58
CA LEU A 225 -15.59 -6.63 -25.18
C LEU A 225 -16.42 -7.35 -24.12
N TYR A 226 -15.80 -7.82 -23.04
CA TYR A 226 -16.52 -8.38 -21.91
C TYR A 226 -17.52 -7.38 -21.33
N MET A 227 -17.09 -6.14 -21.05
CA MET A 227 -17.97 -5.10 -20.47
C MET A 227 -19.15 -4.77 -21.39
N LEU A 228 -18.95 -4.80 -22.71
CA LEU A 228 -20.03 -4.63 -23.69
C LEU A 228 -21.03 -5.79 -23.64
N LEU A 229 -20.56 -7.02 -23.84
CA LEU A 229 -21.42 -8.20 -23.92
C LEU A 229 -22.17 -8.43 -22.60
N SER A 230 -21.49 -8.23 -21.46
CA SER A 230 -22.03 -8.53 -20.12
C SER A 230 -22.96 -7.43 -19.62
N LYS A 231 -23.16 -6.37 -20.41
CA LYS A 231 -23.84 -5.14 -19.98
C LYS A 231 -23.25 -4.63 -18.66
N ASN A 232 -21.97 -4.26 -18.70
CA ASN A 232 -21.21 -3.75 -17.57
C ASN A 232 -21.16 -4.73 -16.37
N GLY A 233 -20.98 -6.03 -16.65
CA GLY A 233 -20.92 -7.09 -15.63
C GLY A 233 -22.24 -7.36 -14.92
N SER A 234 -23.38 -7.12 -15.58
CA SER A 234 -24.73 -7.39 -15.07
C SER A 234 -25.30 -8.72 -15.58
N ARG A 235 -24.66 -9.31 -16.60
CA ARG A 235 -25.02 -10.59 -17.20
C ARG A 235 -23.81 -11.51 -17.20
N SER A 236 -24.07 -12.79 -16.95
CA SER A 236 -23.08 -13.85 -17.08
C SER A 236 -22.74 -14.09 -18.56
N ILE A 237 -21.47 -14.44 -18.84
CA ILE A 237 -20.94 -14.75 -20.16
C ILE A 237 -19.96 -15.90 -20.03
N SER A 238 -20.02 -16.89 -20.91
CA SER A 238 -19.03 -17.97 -20.96
C SER A 238 -17.71 -17.55 -21.61
N TYR A 239 -16.64 -18.25 -21.24
CA TYR A 239 -15.34 -18.16 -21.90
C TYR A 239 -15.43 -18.31 -23.41
N ASP A 240 -16.09 -19.37 -23.88
CA ASP A 240 -16.20 -19.68 -25.30
C ASP A 240 -16.88 -18.54 -26.07
N ARG A 241 -17.95 -17.98 -25.50
CA ARG A 241 -18.64 -16.84 -26.11
C ARG A 241 -17.74 -15.61 -26.19
N LEU A 242 -17.03 -15.27 -25.11
CA LEU A 242 -16.13 -14.11 -25.12
C LEU A 242 -14.98 -14.31 -26.13
N ARG A 243 -14.45 -15.54 -26.20
CA ARG A 243 -13.38 -15.94 -27.12
C ARG A 243 -13.82 -15.86 -28.57
N GLU A 244 -14.95 -16.45 -28.91
CA GLU A 244 -15.51 -16.45 -30.26
C GLU A 244 -15.76 -15.02 -30.75
N GLU A 245 -16.41 -14.19 -29.93
CA GLU A 245 -16.66 -12.79 -30.24
C GLU A 245 -15.35 -11.99 -30.39
N TYR A 246 -14.32 -12.31 -29.59
CA TYR A 246 -13.01 -11.67 -29.72
C TYR A 246 -12.34 -12.02 -31.04
N LEU A 247 -12.30 -13.30 -31.39
CA LEU A 247 -11.69 -13.78 -32.64
C LEU A 247 -12.40 -13.20 -33.86
N ASN A 248 -13.74 -13.21 -33.86
CA ASN A 248 -14.54 -12.63 -34.94
C ASN A 248 -14.29 -11.13 -35.10
N LYS A 249 -14.15 -10.40 -33.99
CA LYS A 249 -14.02 -8.93 -34.01
C LYS A 249 -12.60 -8.44 -34.32
N PHE A 250 -11.58 -9.14 -33.83
CA PHE A 250 -10.19 -8.65 -33.86
C PHE A 250 -9.25 -9.48 -34.72
N ASN A 251 -9.66 -10.69 -35.14
CA ASN A 251 -8.85 -11.62 -35.92
C ASN A 251 -7.44 -11.83 -35.30
N ASP A 252 -7.39 -12.06 -33.99
CA ASP A 252 -6.15 -12.14 -33.19
C ASP A 252 -6.19 -13.38 -32.30
N ASP A 253 -5.25 -14.30 -32.53
CA ASP A 253 -5.16 -15.61 -31.87
C ASP A 253 -4.58 -15.54 -30.44
N LYS A 254 -4.14 -14.37 -29.98
CA LYS A 254 -3.49 -14.19 -28.68
C LYS A 254 -4.48 -14.09 -27.50
N PHE A 255 -5.77 -14.30 -27.73
CA PHE A 255 -6.82 -14.22 -26.71
C PHE A 255 -6.49 -15.10 -25.51
N ASP A 256 -6.29 -16.41 -25.73
CA ASP A 256 -6.23 -17.43 -24.68
C ASP A 256 -5.13 -17.11 -23.66
N ARG A 257 -3.91 -16.84 -24.13
CA ARG A 257 -2.77 -16.49 -23.27
C ARG A 257 -3.01 -15.21 -22.47
N ASN A 258 -3.59 -14.18 -23.08
CA ASN A 258 -3.84 -12.91 -22.40
C ASN A 258 -4.97 -13.02 -21.38
N TYR A 259 -6.03 -13.74 -21.73
CA TYR A 259 -7.14 -14.01 -20.81
C TYR A 259 -6.66 -14.76 -19.57
N VAL A 260 -5.83 -15.80 -19.72
CA VAL A 260 -5.24 -16.53 -18.60
C VAL A 260 -4.45 -15.59 -17.66
N GLN A 261 -3.71 -14.62 -18.22
CA GLN A 261 -2.99 -13.60 -17.44
C GLN A 261 -3.90 -12.54 -16.79
N MET A 262 -5.15 -12.43 -17.23
CA MET A 262 -6.19 -11.56 -16.66
C MET A 262 -7.10 -12.30 -15.67
N LYS A 263 -7.04 -13.63 -15.63
CA LYS A 263 -7.79 -14.50 -14.72
C LYS A 263 -6.95 -14.94 -13.51
N ASN A 264 -5.67 -15.19 -13.71
CA ASN A 264 -4.78 -15.75 -12.67
C ASN A 264 -3.93 -14.68 -12.00
N VAL A 265 -3.70 -14.81 -10.68
CA VAL A 265 -2.71 -14.00 -9.95
C VAL A 265 -1.32 -14.58 -10.16
N ALA A 266 -0.42 -13.80 -10.75
CA ALA A 266 1.00 -14.14 -10.83
C ALA A 266 1.85 -12.85 -10.89
N GLU A 267 3.13 -12.95 -10.54
CA GLU A 267 4.04 -11.80 -10.47
C GLU A 267 4.07 -11.00 -11.78
N LYS A 268 4.11 -11.69 -12.92
CA LYS A 268 4.17 -11.10 -14.28
C LYS A 268 2.84 -11.15 -15.04
N ASN A 269 1.71 -11.22 -14.34
CA ASN A 269 0.41 -11.26 -14.98
C ASN A 269 -0.04 -9.87 -15.48
N HIS A 270 -1.20 -9.83 -16.14
CA HIS A 270 -1.77 -8.62 -16.71
C HIS A 270 -2.72 -7.88 -15.76
N ALA A 271 -2.61 -8.09 -14.45
CA ALA A 271 -3.66 -7.78 -13.49
C ALA A 271 -4.88 -8.71 -13.62
N LYS A 272 -5.28 -9.30 -12.49
CA LYS A 272 -6.45 -10.15 -12.38
C LYS A 272 -7.71 -9.28 -12.38
N VAL A 273 -8.52 -9.42 -13.41
CA VAL A 273 -9.79 -8.70 -13.56
C VAL A 273 -10.97 -9.66 -13.68
N PHE A 274 -10.71 -10.93 -14.00
CA PHE A 274 -11.74 -11.95 -14.17
C PHE A 274 -11.68 -13.02 -13.08
N SER A 275 -12.86 -13.54 -12.76
CA SER A 275 -13.09 -14.82 -12.12
C SER A 275 -13.87 -15.71 -13.08
N GLU A 276 -13.65 -17.02 -13.00
CA GLU A 276 -14.35 -18.00 -13.82
C GLU A 276 -14.84 -19.11 -12.90
N ASP A 277 -16.11 -19.48 -13.03
CA ASP A 277 -16.68 -20.59 -12.26
C ASP A 277 -16.36 -21.95 -12.91
N GLU A 278 -16.76 -23.03 -12.25
CA GLU A 278 -16.56 -24.40 -12.72
C GLU A 278 -17.28 -24.73 -14.03
N TYR A 279 -18.23 -23.90 -14.46
CA TYR A 279 -18.99 -24.03 -15.70
C TYR A 279 -18.43 -23.14 -16.82
N GLY A 280 -17.30 -22.46 -16.59
CA GLY A 280 -16.66 -21.59 -17.58
C GLY A 280 -17.33 -20.22 -17.72
N ASN A 281 -18.20 -19.81 -16.79
CA ASN A 281 -18.79 -18.48 -16.79
C ASN A 281 -17.84 -17.45 -16.18
N ILE A 282 -17.70 -16.33 -16.87
CA ILE A 282 -16.81 -15.23 -16.55
C ILE A 282 -17.57 -14.14 -15.78
N SER A 283 -17.05 -13.79 -14.62
CA SER A 283 -17.44 -12.60 -13.85
C SER A 283 -16.23 -11.67 -13.64
N LEU A 284 -16.48 -10.42 -13.30
CA LEU A 284 -15.41 -9.56 -12.79
C LEU A 284 -14.96 -10.10 -11.43
N TRP A 285 -13.65 -10.06 -11.19
CA TRP A 285 -13.11 -10.42 -9.89
C TRP A 285 -13.63 -9.44 -8.83
N GLU A 286 -14.28 -10.00 -7.80
CA GLU A 286 -15.11 -9.27 -6.85
C GLU A 286 -14.42 -8.04 -6.22
N PRO A 287 -13.15 -8.13 -5.74
CA PRO A 287 -12.49 -7.01 -5.05
C PRO A 287 -12.31 -5.75 -5.90
N VAL A 288 -12.30 -5.90 -7.24
CA VAL A 288 -12.10 -4.79 -8.19
C VAL A 288 -13.31 -4.53 -9.09
N ALA A 289 -14.36 -5.35 -8.98
CA ALA A 289 -15.51 -5.30 -9.86
C ALA A 289 -16.21 -3.93 -9.82
N TYR A 290 -16.41 -3.38 -8.62
CA TYR A 290 -17.02 -2.07 -8.44
C TYR A 290 -16.22 -0.94 -9.11
N PHE A 291 -14.90 -0.93 -8.89
CA PHE A 291 -13.99 0.04 -9.49
C PHE A 291 -14.03 -0.01 -11.03
N ILE A 292 -13.95 -1.20 -11.62
CA ILE A 292 -13.97 -1.37 -13.09
C ILE A 292 -15.31 -0.93 -13.66
N LYS A 293 -16.44 -1.36 -13.08
CA LYS A 293 -17.79 -0.98 -13.52
C LYS A 293 -17.99 0.53 -13.51
N ASN A 294 -17.53 1.22 -12.46
CA ASN A 294 -17.61 2.67 -12.36
C ASN A 294 -16.79 3.38 -13.44
N LYS A 295 -15.56 2.91 -13.73
CA LYS A 295 -14.74 3.49 -14.80
C LYS A 295 -15.40 3.37 -16.17
N TYR A 296 -15.99 2.21 -16.49
CA TYR A 296 -16.70 2.02 -17.77
C TYR A 296 -18.03 2.77 -17.84
N TYR A 297 -18.74 2.91 -16.71
CA TYR A 297 -19.95 3.73 -16.64
C TYR A 297 -19.67 5.21 -16.94
N GLN A 298 -18.59 5.77 -16.35
CA GLN A 298 -18.15 7.15 -16.60
C GLN A 298 -17.81 7.41 -18.08
N LEU A 299 -17.21 6.45 -18.78
CA LEU A 299 -16.97 6.55 -20.22
C LEU A 299 -18.27 6.64 -21.03
N GLY A 300 -19.27 5.81 -20.69
CA GLY A 300 -20.58 5.82 -21.36
C GLY A 300 -21.31 7.17 -21.25
N LEU A 301 -21.22 7.83 -20.09
CA LEU A 301 -21.76 9.19 -19.89
C LEU A 301 -20.99 10.27 -20.65
N THR A 302 -19.68 10.07 -20.89
CA THR A 302 -18.84 11.04 -21.59
C THR A 302 -19.03 10.96 -23.11
N SER A 303 -19.29 9.76 -23.65
CA SER A 303 -19.59 9.53 -25.07
C SER A 303 -21.00 9.98 -25.49
N MET A 304 -21.95 10.11 -24.55
CA MET A 304 -23.30 10.64 -24.80
C MET A 304 -23.38 12.19 -24.75
N LYS A 305 -22.29 12.86 -24.34
CA LYS A 305 -22.20 14.34 -24.28
C LYS A 305 -21.46 14.97 -25.47
N ARG A 306 -21.18 14.19 -26.52
CA ARG A 306 -20.58 14.66 -27.78
C ARG A 306 -21.56 14.47 -28.93
#